data_AF-A0A5J4NX69-F1
#
_entry.id   AF-A0A5J4NX69-F1
#
_cell.length_a   1.000
_cell.length_b   1.000
_cell.length_c   1.000
_cell.angle_alpha   90.00
_cell.angle_beta   90.00
_cell.angle_gamma   90.00
#
_symmetry.space_group_name_H-M   'P 1'
#
loop_
_entity.id
_entity.type
_entity.pdbx_description
1 polymer ?
#
loop_
_entity_poly.entity_id
_entity_poly.type
_entity_poly.pdbx_seq_one_letter_code
_entity_poly.pdbx_strand_id
1 'polypeptide(L)'
;MDITDRPTSPSEWQPSSVLRVNNAAKKIATATDLVDLAKQIQSCEEFVNANASSRLHLIVDQMQYLKKQAESILLDMKRDLDLHKLPCNFVKKPGNTYHVYEKPNGIRYFGFLSPEVIFDLTLPGFY
;
A
#
# COMPACT_ATOMS: atom_id res chain seq x y z
N MET A 1 10.46 23.75 -9.55
CA MET A 1 9.47 23.00 -8.74
C MET A 1 10.13 22.82 -7.39
N ASP A 2 10.09 23.87 -6.57
CA ASP A 2 10.85 23.92 -5.32
C ASP A 2 10.04 23.30 -4.18
N ILE A 3 10.64 22.27 -3.58
CA ILE A 3 10.16 21.60 -2.38
C ILE A 3 10.69 22.39 -1.18
N THR A 4 10.21 23.61 -1.00
CA THR A 4 10.45 24.41 0.21
C THR A 4 9.25 25.29 0.52
N ASP A 5 8.10 24.67 0.77
CA ASP A 5 7.07 25.27 1.63
C ASP A 5 6.81 24.30 2.77
N ARG A 6 7.79 24.22 3.68
CA ARG A 6 7.55 23.80 5.04
C ARG A 6 7.02 25.02 5.77
N PRO A 7 5.75 25.10 6.18
CA PRO A 7 5.31 26.20 7.02
C PRO A 7 5.98 26.05 8.39
N THR A 8 7.07 26.78 8.58
CA THR A 8 7.72 27.01 9.88
C THR A 8 6.98 28.14 10.60
N SER A 9 5.82 27.83 11.14
CA SER A 9 5.17 28.63 12.16
C SER A 9 4.37 27.68 13.06
N PRO A 10 4.65 27.60 14.38
CA PRO A 10 3.83 26.87 15.33
C PRO A 10 2.56 27.68 15.62
N SER A 11 1.75 27.90 14.60
CA SER A 11 0.42 28.49 14.77
C SER A 11 -0.48 27.41 15.34
N GLU A 12 -0.61 27.43 16.67
CA GLU A 12 -1.83 27.08 17.36
C GLU A 12 -2.49 25.79 16.91
N TRP A 13 -2.03 24.67 17.49
CA TRP A 13 -3.03 23.73 17.99
C TRP A 13 -3.81 24.43 19.09
N GLN A 14 -4.77 25.29 18.71
CA GLN A 14 -5.83 25.68 19.62
C GLN A 14 -6.64 24.40 19.83
N PRO A 15 -6.62 23.76 21.01
CA PRO A 15 -7.55 22.69 21.28
C PRO A 15 -8.93 23.28 21.02
N SER A 16 -9.67 22.71 20.06
CA SER A 16 -11.03 23.14 19.70
C SER A 16 -12.04 22.76 20.79
N SER A 17 -11.66 22.97 22.04
CA SER A 17 -12.44 22.77 23.23
C SER A 17 -12.14 23.95 24.16
N VAL A 18 -12.47 25.17 23.72
CA VAL A 18 -13.06 26.08 24.69
C VAL A 18 -14.27 25.31 25.20
N LEU A 19 -14.13 24.68 26.37
CA LEU A 19 -15.21 23.97 27.04
C LEU A 19 -16.31 25.01 27.25
N ARG A 20 -17.27 25.06 26.32
CA ARG A 20 -18.54 25.74 26.53
C ARG A 20 -19.26 24.89 27.55
N VAL A 21 -18.94 25.12 28.83
CA VAL A 21 -19.71 24.57 29.93
C VAL A 21 -21.12 25.11 29.71
N ASN A 22 -22.03 24.21 29.35
CA ASN A 22 -23.41 24.59 29.15
C ASN A 22 -23.94 24.95 30.55
N ASN A 23 -24.18 26.24 30.82
CA ASN A 23 -24.59 26.72 32.14
C ASN A 23 -25.98 26.22 32.57
N ALA A 24 -26.70 25.51 31.69
CA ALA A 24 -27.81 24.63 32.03
C ALA A 24 -27.35 23.32 32.71
N ALA A 25 -26.14 23.30 33.28
CA ALA A 25 -25.60 22.21 34.05
C ALA A 25 -26.59 21.85 35.16
N LYS A 26 -27.05 20.58 35.15
CA LYS A 26 -27.68 19.99 36.33
C LYS A 26 -26.77 20.32 37.51
N LYS A 27 -27.30 21.04 38.51
CA LYS A 27 -26.60 21.19 39.78
C LYS A 27 -26.39 19.78 40.30
N ILE A 28 -25.12 19.40 40.47
CA ILE A 28 -24.74 18.20 41.20
C ILE A 28 -25.33 18.35 42.60
N ALA A 29 -26.47 17.71 42.81
CA ALA A 29 -27.28 17.92 44.00
C ALA A 29 -26.93 16.91 45.10
N THR A 30 -26.35 15.76 44.72
CA THR A 30 -26.09 14.63 45.62
C THR A 30 -24.78 13.90 45.25
N ALA A 31 -24.18 13.19 46.20
CA ALA A 31 -22.96 12.40 45.99
C ALA A 31 -23.13 11.30 44.92
N THR A 32 -24.36 10.80 44.71
CA THR A 32 -24.66 9.81 43.65
C THR A 32 -24.53 10.40 42.25
N ASP A 33 -24.93 11.67 42.05
CA ASP A 33 -24.83 12.36 40.74
C ASP A 33 -23.37 12.57 40.31
N LEU A 34 -22.45 12.77 41.26
CA LEU A 34 -21.00 12.81 40.98
C LEU A 34 -20.47 11.47 40.48
N VAL A 35 -20.89 10.37 41.10
CA VAL A 35 -20.45 9.02 40.73
C VAL A 35 -20.99 8.65 39.35
N ASP A 36 -22.24 9.00 39.06
CA ASP A 36 -22.84 8.73 37.75
C ASP A 36 -22.19 9.57 36.64
N LEU A 37 -21.86 10.84 36.92
CA LEU A 37 -21.07 11.68 36.01
C LEU A 37 -19.68 11.08 35.75
N ALA A 38 -18.98 10.62 36.79
CA ALA A 38 -17.65 10.02 36.65
C ALA A 38 -17.70 8.74 35.79
N LYS A 39 -18.71 7.89 35.96
CA LYS A 39 -18.94 6.72 35.10
C LYS A 39 -19.17 7.11 33.64
N GLN A 40 -19.94 8.17 33.41
CA GLN A 40 -20.22 8.66 32.06
C GLN A 40 -18.96 9.22 31.39
N ILE A 41 -18.11 9.94 32.12
CA ILE A 41 -16.81 10.41 31.63
C ILE A 41 -15.93 9.23 31.25
N GLN A 42 -15.80 8.25 32.14
CA GLN A 42 -15.01 7.04 31.87
C GLN A 42 -15.49 6.31 30.61
N SER A 43 -16.80 6.11 30.46
CA SER A 43 -17.36 5.48 29.26
C SER A 43 -17.09 6.30 28.00
N CYS A 44 -17.17 7.63 28.08
CA CYS A 44 -16.84 8.52 26.96
C CYS A 44 -15.37 8.37 26.54
N GLU A 45 -14.44 8.32 27.51
CA GLU A 45 -13.02 8.10 27.26
C GLU A 45 -12.77 6.74 26.57
N GLU A 46 -13.44 5.69 27.02
CA GLU A 46 -13.38 4.36 26.39
C GLU A 46 -13.85 4.41 24.92
N PHE A 47 -14.96 5.09 24.63
CA PHE A 47 -15.46 5.26 23.25
C PHE A 47 -14.49 6.06 22.37
N VAL A 48 -13.93 7.15 22.89
CA VAL A 48 -12.95 7.97 22.16
C VAL A 48 -11.70 7.15 21.85
N ASN A 49 -11.19 6.40 22.83
CA ASN A 49 -10.01 5.55 22.65
C ASN A 49 -10.27 4.41 21.65
N ALA A 50 -11.42 3.75 21.73
CA ALA A 50 -11.80 2.69 20.80
C ALA A 50 -11.93 3.23 19.36
N ASN A 51 -12.59 4.38 19.19
CA ASN A 51 -12.73 5.03 17.89
C ASN A 51 -11.39 5.49 17.31
N ALA A 52 -10.52 6.09 18.12
CA ALA A 52 -9.18 6.49 17.70
C ALA A 52 -8.35 5.27 17.27
N SER A 53 -8.37 4.19 18.06
CA SER A 53 -7.65 2.95 17.77
C SER A 53 -8.12 2.30 16.48
N SER A 54 -9.45 2.24 16.25
CA SER A 54 -10.04 1.71 15.02
C SER A 54 -9.61 2.51 13.78
N ARG A 55 -9.64 3.85 13.87
CA ARG A 55 -9.20 4.72 12.76
C ARG A 55 -7.70 4.59 12.48
N LEU A 56 -6.88 4.50 13.52
CA LEU A 56 -5.44 4.27 13.36
C LEU A 56 -5.15 2.91 12.73
N HIS A 57 -5.92 1.87 13.09
CA HIS A 57 -5.83 0.56 12.45
C HIS A 57 -6.09 0.63 10.95
N LEU A 58 -7.15 1.33 10.53
CA LEU A 58 -7.44 1.53 9.10
C LEU A 58 -6.29 2.23 8.36
N ILE A 59 -5.66 3.23 8.98
CA ILE A 59 -4.51 3.92 8.39
C ILE A 59 -3.33 2.95 8.24
N VAL A 60 -3.05 2.15 9.27
CA VAL A 60 -1.97 1.15 9.20
C VAL A 60 -2.22 0.15 8.07
N ASP A 61 -3.45 -0.34 7.92
CA ASP A 61 -3.81 -1.27 6.85
C ASP A 61 -3.61 -0.64 5.46
N GLN A 62 -4.01 0.62 5.30
CA GLN A 62 -3.77 1.39 4.06
C GLN A 62 -2.28 1.55 3.77
N MET A 63 -1.46 1.88 4.78
CA MET A 63 -0.01 2.03 4.61
C MET A 63 0.64 0.70 4.22
N GLN A 64 0.22 -0.41 4.83
CA GLN A 64 0.70 -1.74 4.48
C GLN A 64 0.31 -2.11 3.04
N TYR A 65 -0.91 -1.79 2.62
CA TYR A 65 -1.36 -2.00 1.25
C TYR A 65 -0.53 -1.20 0.23
N LEU A 66 -0.25 0.07 0.51
CA LEU A 66 0.61 0.91 -0.34
C LEU A 66 2.04 0.37 -0.40
N LYS A 67 2.60 -0.09 0.72
CA LYS A 67 3.92 -0.72 0.76
C LYS A 67 3.98 -1.96 -0.14
N LYS A 68 3.00 -2.87 -0.04
CA LYS A 68 2.94 -4.08 -0.88
C LYS A 68 2.85 -3.74 -2.36
N GLN A 69 2.06 -2.73 -2.73
CA GLN A 69 1.99 -2.27 -4.12
C GLN A 69 3.35 -1.75 -4.61
N ALA A 70 4.05 -0.96 -3.80
CA ALA A 70 5.38 -0.48 -4.15
C ALA A 70 6.38 -1.64 -4.37
N GLU A 71 6.35 -2.65 -3.49
CA GLU A 71 7.17 -3.86 -3.64
C GLU A 71 6.86 -4.62 -4.94
N SER A 72 5.58 -4.75 -5.29
CA SER A 72 5.16 -5.37 -6.56
C SER A 72 5.72 -4.61 -7.77
N ILE A 73 5.57 -3.28 -7.79
CA ILE A 73 6.06 -2.44 -8.87
C ILE A 73 7.57 -2.59 -9.03
N LEU A 74 8.33 -2.62 -7.93
CA LEU A 74 9.78 -2.81 -7.97
C LEU A 74 10.18 -4.18 -8.55
N LEU A 75 9.42 -5.22 -8.23
CA LEU A 75 9.65 -6.56 -8.76
C LEU A 75 9.35 -6.62 -10.27
N ASP A 76 8.25 -6.02 -10.69
CA ASP A 76 7.88 -5.91 -12.11
C ASP A 76 8.92 -5.11 -12.89
N MET A 77 9.36 -3.96 -12.36
CA MET A 77 10.43 -3.16 -12.97
C MET A 77 11.74 -3.94 -13.09
N LYS A 78 12.10 -4.73 -12.08
CA LYS A 78 13.30 -5.58 -12.13
C LYS A 78 13.18 -6.62 -13.23
N ARG A 79 12.04 -7.31 -13.31
CA ARG A 79 11.74 -8.28 -14.37
C ARG A 79 11.83 -7.63 -15.74
N ASP A 80 11.21 -6.48 -15.92
CA ASP A 80 11.20 -5.75 -17.20
C ASP A 80 12.60 -5.29 -17.60
N LEU A 81 13.41 -4.83 -16.64
CA LEU A 81 14.80 -4.48 -16.89
C LEU A 81 15.64 -5.70 -17.29
N ASP A 82 15.46 -6.83 -16.60
CA ASP A 82 16.15 -8.07 -16.91
C ASP A 82 15.77 -8.55 -18.32
N LEU A 83 14.49 -8.50 -18.68
CA LEU A 83 13.99 -8.80 -20.03
C LEU A 83 14.47 -7.79 -21.07
N HIS A 84 14.64 -6.52 -20.71
CA HIS A 84 15.16 -5.50 -21.61
C HIS A 84 16.63 -5.76 -21.97
N LYS A 85 17.43 -6.25 -21.01
CA LYS A 85 18.86 -6.57 -21.19
C LYS A 85 19.13 -7.81 -22.03
N LEU A 86 18.16 -8.71 -22.20
CA LEU A 86 18.37 -9.95 -22.95
C LEU A 86 18.66 -9.65 -24.44
N PRO A 87 19.63 -10.37 -25.05
CA PRO A 87 19.90 -10.24 -26.48
C PRO A 87 18.66 -10.62 -27.29
N CYS A 88 18.30 -9.76 -28.24
CA CYS A 88 17.24 -10.01 -29.20
C CYS A 88 17.75 -9.77 -30.62
N ASN A 89 17.45 -10.70 -31.53
CA ASN A 89 17.78 -10.58 -32.95
C ASN A 89 16.66 -9.90 -33.76
N PHE A 90 15.64 -9.37 -33.09
CA PHE A 90 14.44 -8.84 -33.71
C PHE A 90 13.89 -7.64 -32.93
N VAL A 91 13.13 -6.79 -33.61
CA VAL A 91 12.45 -5.64 -32.99
C VAL A 91 11.22 -6.12 -32.22
N LYS A 92 11.17 -5.82 -30.91
CA LYS A 92 10.01 -6.11 -30.06
C LYS A 92 8.83 -5.25 -30.50
N LYS A 93 7.74 -5.88 -30.96
CA LYS A 93 6.49 -5.21 -31.31
C LYS A 93 5.48 -5.40 -30.18
N PRO A 94 4.83 -4.32 -29.70
CA PRO A 94 3.80 -4.43 -28.67
C PRO A 94 2.63 -5.29 -29.17
N GLY A 95 2.02 -6.08 -28.28
CA GLY A 95 0.90 -6.99 -28.60
C GLY A 95 1.32 -8.42 -28.98
N ASN A 96 2.62 -8.67 -29.18
CA ASN A 96 3.12 -10.03 -29.44
C ASN A 96 3.60 -10.70 -28.14
N THR A 97 3.33 -12.00 -28.03
CA THR A 97 3.88 -12.84 -26.95
C THR A 97 5.25 -13.36 -27.39
N TYR A 98 6.26 -13.12 -26.56
CA TYR A 98 7.63 -13.59 -26.78
C TYR A 98 8.01 -14.57 -25.68
N HIS A 99 8.68 -15.66 -26.07
CA HIS A 99 9.15 -16.68 -25.13
C HIS A 99 10.65 -16.47 -24.86
N VAL A 100 11.08 -16.71 -23.62
CA VAL A 100 12.50 -16.63 -23.23
C VAL A 100 13.04 -18.04 -23.07
N TYR A 101 14.16 -18.31 -23.75
CA TYR A 101 14.85 -19.60 -23.73
C TYR A 101 16.24 -19.44 -23.11
N GLU A 102 16.74 -20.49 -22.49
CA GLU A 102 18.09 -20.54 -21.92
C GLU A 102 18.92 -21.58 -22.68
N LYS A 103 20.08 -21.17 -23.20
CA LYS A 103 21.04 -22.08 -23.84
C LYS A 103 21.79 -22.89 -22.78
N PRO A 104 22.39 -24.04 -23.14
CA PRO A 104 23.26 -24.80 -22.24
C PRO A 104 24.41 -23.98 -21.65
N ASN A 105 24.83 -22.92 -22.37
CA ASN A 105 25.88 -22.00 -21.96
C ASN A 105 25.40 -20.92 -20.95
N GLY A 106 24.15 -20.99 -20.46
CA GLY A 106 23.56 -20.05 -19.49
C GLY A 106 23.05 -18.73 -20.08
N ILE A 107 23.18 -18.54 -21.40
CA ILE A 107 22.71 -17.31 -22.07
C ILE A 107 21.22 -17.42 -22.35
N ARG A 108 20.45 -16.45 -21.84
CA ARG A 108 19.02 -16.30 -22.12
C ARG A 108 18.78 -15.43 -23.35
N TYR A 109 17.78 -15.79 -24.16
CA TYR A 109 17.43 -15.06 -25.38
C TYR A 109 15.94 -15.16 -25.69
N PHE A 110 15.44 -14.24 -26.53
CA PHE A 110 14.04 -14.27 -26.96
C PHE A 110 13.82 -15.14 -28.21
N GLY A 111 12.68 -15.82 -28.25
CA GLY A 111 12.15 -16.53 -29.41
C GLY A 111 10.67 -16.23 -29.66
N PHE A 112 10.22 -16.43 -30.90
CA PHE A 112 8.83 -16.22 -31.33
C PHE A 112 7.97 -17.48 -31.19
N LEU A 113 8.60 -18.66 -31.26
CA LEU A 113 7.93 -19.93 -31.19
C LEU A 113 7.55 -20.24 -29.74
N SER A 114 6.34 -20.74 -29.53
CA SER A 114 5.91 -21.32 -28.27
C SER A 114 6.65 -22.65 -28.03
N PRO A 115 6.96 -23.00 -26.78
CA PRO A 115 7.60 -24.27 -26.46
C PRO A 115 6.80 -25.50 -26.97
N GLU A 116 5.47 -25.41 -27.06
CA GLU A 116 4.62 -26.48 -27.60
C GLU A 116 4.97 -26.81 -29.06
N VAL A 117 5.14 -25.77 -29.90
CA VAL A 117 5.46 -25.93 -31.33
C VAL A 117 6.90 -26.43 -31.52
N ILE A 118 7.84 -26.00 -30.67
CA ILE A 118 9.22 -26.49 -30.71
C ILE A 118 9.27 -27.98 -30.33
N PHE A 119 8.46 -28.39 -29.35
CA PHE A 119 8.39 -29.80 -28.93
C PHE A 119 7.88 -30.70 -30.06
N ASP A 120 6.89 -30.25 -30.84
CA ASP A 120 6.40 -31.01 -32.00
C ASP A 120 7.43 -31.15 -33.12
N LEU A 121 8.26 -30.11 -33.35
CA LEU A 121 9.33 -30.13 -34.36
C LEU A 121 10.56 -30.93 -33.95
N THR A 122 10.67 -31.30 -32.67
CA THR A 122 11.75 -32.15 -32.15
C THR A 122 11.36 -33.63 -32.05
N LEU A 123 10.14 -33.99 -32.52
CA LEU A 123 9.76 -35.38 -32.71
C LEU A 123 10.60 -36.03 -33.84
N PRO A 124 11.13 -37.24 -33.64
CA PRO A 124 12.06 -37.87 -34.56
C PRO A 124 11.33 -38.34 -35.81
N GLY A 125 11.38 -37.54 -36.88
CA GLY A 125 10.83 -37.91 -38.19
C GLY A 125 11.38 -37.14 -39.39
N PHE A 126 12.28 -36.19 -39.17
CA PHE A 126 12.99 -35.47 -40.23
C PHE A 126 14.48 -35.40 -39.90
N TYR A 127 15.18 -36.51 -40.17
CA TYR A 127 16.61 -36.58 -40.50
C TYR A 127 16.75 -37.53 -41.69
#